data_AF-A0A1G0B3N1-F1
#
_entry.id   AF-A0A1G0B3N1-F1
#
_cell.length_a   1.000
_cell.length_b   1.000
_cell.length_c   1.000
_cell.angle_alpha   90.00
_cell.angle_beta   90.00
_cell.angle_gamma   90.00
#
_symmetry.space_group_name_H-M   'P 1'
#
loop_
_entity.id
_entity.type
_entity.pdbx_description
1 polymer ?
#
loop_
_entity_poly.entity_id
_entity_poly.type
_entity_poly.pdbx_seq_one_letter_code
_entity_poly.pdbx_strand_id
1 'polypeptide(L)'
;MKNLKLLSLLGVATFSLLSFNYLNRTTTVKDGTYKAFISKKSNLDERGFSGNGNYEQNVTVKIENNLVKEISPIKFNKNSDKLINIPLEIDTKGNAIAETSDFEQDIYNKNDAGWHYTYKLKIKKEELTK
;
A
#
# COMPACT_ATOMS: atom_id res chain seq x y z
N MET A 1 -34.88 5.85 60.20
CA MET A 1 -33.82 5.25 59.37
C MET A 1 -33.87 5.92 58.01
N LYS A 2 -32.73 6.50 57.57
CA LYS A 2 -32.62 7.34 56.38
C LYS A 2 -32.56 6.45 55.13
N ASN A 3 -33.54 6.58 54.22
CA ASN A 3 -33.52 5.91 52.93
C ASN A 3 -32.59 6.67 51.97
N LEU A 4 -31.33 6.24 51.94
CA LEU A 4 -30.43 6.47 50.81
C LEU A 4 -30.78 5.49 49.70
N LYS A 5 -31.05 6.01 48.50
CA LYS A 5 -30.66 5.47 47.17
C LYS A 5 -31.34 6.28 46.07
N LEU A 6 -30.85 7.50 45.88
CA LEU A 6 -31.15 8.33 44.72
C LEU A 6 -29.87 8.41 43.86
N LEU A 7 -29.48 7.32 43.21
CA LEU A 7 -28.35 7.33 42.26
C LEU A 7 -28.42 6.09 41.35
N SER A 8 -29.34 6.09 40.39
CA SER A 8 -29.28 5.12 39.29
C SER A 8 -29.76 5.65 37.94
N LEU A 9 -29.94 6.97 37.78
CA LEU A 9 -30.49 7.53 36.53
C LEU A 9 -29.56 8.47 35.76
N LEU A 10 -28.24 8.37 35.98
CA LEU A 10 -27.23 9.18 35.27
C LEU A 10 -26.05 8.36 34.73
N GLY A 11 -26.20 7.04 34.59
CA GLY A 11 -25.12 6.13 34.19
C GLY A 11 -25.20 5.53 32.79
N VAL A 12 -26.23 5.84 31.98
CA VAL A 12 -26.45 5.16 30.69
C VAL A 12 -26.42 6.12 29.48
N ALA A 13 -26.25 7.42 29.68
CA ALA A 13 -26.31 8.40 28.59
C ALA A 13 -24.97 8.77 27.94
N THR A 14 -23.85 8.11 28.27
CA THR A 14 -22.52 8.51 27.73
C THR A 14 -21.74 7.42 26.99
N PHE A 15 -22.28 6.21 26.83
CA PHE A 15 -21.59 5.15 26.06
C PHE A 15 -22.05 5.01 24.59
N SER A 16 -23.06 5.77 24.14
CA SER A 16 -23.53 5.71 22.75
C SER A 16 -22.90 6.74 21.80
N LEU A 17 -21.98 7.59 22.28
CA LEU A 17 -21.34 8.65 21.47
C LEU A 17 -19.89 8.36 21.06
N LEU A 18 -19.33 7.20 21.41
CA LEU A 18 -17.97 6.80 21.01
C LEU A 18 -17.94 5.79 19.85
N SER A 19 -19.08 5.32 19.35
CA SER A 19 -19.13 4.27 18.32
C SER A 19 -19.15 4.75 16.87
N PHE A 20 -18.92 6.04 16.58
CA PHE A 20 -18.96 6.54 15.19
C PHE A 20 -17.74 7.36 14.70
N ASN A 21 -16.64 7.45 15.45
CA ASN A 21 -15.42 8.12 14.95
C ASN A 21 -14.28 7.17 14.54
N TYR A 22 -14.49 5.86 14.58
CA TYR A 22 -13.63 4.89 13.88
C TYR A 22 -14.15 4.55 12.49
N LEU A 23 -14.96 5.44 11.90
CA LEU A 23 -15.15 5.42 10.45
C LEU A 23 -13.88 5.99 9.83
N ASN A 24 -12.93 5.09 9.59
CA ASN A 24 -11.84 5.19 8.64
C ASN A 24 -11.80 6.55 7.92
N ARG A 25 -11.00 7.47 8.47
CA ARG A 25 -10.23 8.38 7.63
C ARG A 25 -9.20 7.53 6.89
N THR A 26 -9.66 6.58 6.08
CA THR A 26 -8.85 6.09 4.97
C THR A 26 -8.68 7.33 4.11
N THR A 27 -7.51 7.94 4.20
CA THR A 27 -7.02 8.88 3.19
C THR A 27 -6.92 8.10 1.88
N THR A 28 -8.08 7.83 1.28
CA THR A 28 -8.21 7.11 0.04
C THR A 28 -7.70 8.03 -1.06
N VAL A 29 -6.78 7.53 -1.86
CA VAL A 29 -6.40 8.21 -3.09
C VAL A 29 -7.63 8.25 -3.98
N LYS A 30 -7.94 9.44 -4.51
CA LYS A 30 -9.08 9.61 -5.41
C LYS A 30 -8.87 8.79 -6.67
N ASP A 31 -9.97 8.37 -7.27
CA ASP A 31 -9.93 7.69 -8.56
C ASP A 31 -9.38 8.65 -9.62
N GLY A 32 -8.48 8.14 -10.46
CA GLY A 32 -7.81 8.98 -11.45
C GLY A 32 -6.57 8.36 -12.05
N THR A 33 -5.86 9.17 -12.83
CA THR A 33 -4.61 8.78 -13.49
C THR A 33 -3.47 9.66 -12.99
N TYR A 34 -2.40 9.03 -12.51
CA TYR A 34 -1.30 9.69 -11.81
C TYR A 34 0.04 9.34 -12.43
N LYS A 35 0.98 10.28 -12.36
CA LYS A 35 2.40 9.94 -12.55
C LYS A 35 2.91 9.26 -11.29
N ALA A 36 3.56 8.12 -11.46
CA ALA A 36 4.13 7.36 -10.36
C ALA A 36 5.55 6.92 -10.69
N PHE A 37 6.24 6.50 -9.65
CA PHE A 37 7.54 5.88 -9.73
C PHE A 37 7.43 4.44 -9.21
N ILE A 38 7.94 3.47 -9.96
CA ILE A 38 7.98 2.07 -9.55
C ILE A 38 9.43 1.64 -9.37
N SER A 39 9.68 0.85 -8.34
CA SER A 39 10.94 0.14 -8.14
C SER A 39 10.72 -1.35 -7.88
N LYS A 40 11.70 -2.14 -8.29
CA LYS A 40 11.91 -3.54 -7.88
C LYS A 40 13.28 -3.62 -7.24
N LYS A 41 13.35 -4.14 -6.02
CA LYS A 41 14.60 -4.31 -5.28
C LYS A 41 14.69 -5.72 -4.72
N SER A 42 15.80 -6.40 -4.98
CA SER A 42 16.11 -7.68 -4.37
C SER A 42 16.29 -7.53 -2.87
N ASN A 43 15.70 -8.45 -2.13
CA ASN A 43 15.93 -8.58 -0.71
C ASN A 43 17.29 -9.26 -0.49
N LEU A 44 17.93 -8.92 0.62
CA LEU A 44 19.18 -9.57 1.02
C LEU A 44 18.87 -11.00 1.48
N ASP A 45 19.69 -11.96 1.06
CA ASP A 45 19.71 -13.29 1.64
C ASP A 45 20.38 -13.28 3.04
N GLU A 46 20.39 -14.43 3.72
CA GLU A 46 20.99 -14.56 5.06
C GLU A 46 22.51 -14.26 5.11
N ARG A 47 23.16 -14.21 3.94
CA ARG A 47 24.58 -13.91 3.78
C ARG A 47 24.82 -12.46 3.34
N GLY A 48 23.76 -11.67 3.16
CA GLY A 48 23.83 -10.29 2.70
C GLY A 48 24.01 -10.11 1.19
N PHE A 49 23.78 -11.15 0.38
CA PHE A 49 23.79 -11.04 -1.08
C PHE A 49 22.42 -10.64 -1.60
N SER A 50 22.39 -9.91 -2.72
CA SER A 50 21.17 -9.48 -3.39
C SER A 50 21.13 -9.99 -4.84
N GLY A 51 19.97 -10.40 -5.31
CA GLY A 51 19.77 -10.78 -6.70
C GLY A 51 19.97 -9.63 -7.70
N ASN A 52 20.29 -9.97 -8.94
CA ASN A 52 20.30 -9.03 -10.06
C ASN A 52 18.86 -8.67 -10.48
N GLY A 53 18.69 -7.68 -11.36
CA GLY A 53 17.37 -7.35 -11.91
C GLY A 53 16.58 -6.31 -11.11
N ASN A 54 17.26 -5.49 -10.31
CA ASN A 54 16.70 -4.26 -9.75
C ASN A 54 16.38 -3.27 -10.88
N TYR A 55 15.25 -2.59 -10.78
CA TYR A 55 14.93 -1.51 -11.71
C TYR A 55 14.15 -0.39 -11.02
N GLU A 56 14.20 0.78 -11.62
CA GLU A 56 13.49 1.98 -11.20
C GLU A 56 12.97 2.72 -12.43
N GLN A 57 11.69 3.10 -12.44
CA GLN A 57 11.04 3.62 -13.64
C GLN A 57 9.89 4.60 -13.32
N ASN A 58 9.80 5.67 -14.11
CA ASN A 58 8.62 6.53 -14.12
C ASN A 58 7.53 5.94 -15.00
N VAL A 59 6.31 5.90 -14.48
CA VAL A 59 5.12 5.33 -15.12
C VAL A 59 3.91 6.23 -14.92
N THR A 60 2.84 5.92 -15.64
CA THR A 60 1.49 6.43 -15.41
C THR A 60 0.64 5.30 -14.86
N VAL A 61 -0.16 5.58 -13.83
CA VAL A 61 -0.97 4.57 -13.14
C VAL A 61 -2.42 5.02 -13.03
N LYS A 62 -3.34 4.07 -13.19
CA LYS A 62 -4.77 4.31 -12.98
C LYS A 62 -5.17 3.77 -11.61
N ILE A 63 -5.80 4.61 -10.80
CA ILE A 63 -6.29 4.27 -9.47
C ILE A 63 -7.81 4.26 -9.49
N GLU A 64 -8.40 3.20 -8.93
CA GLU A 64 -9.85 3.08 -8.71
C GLU A 64 -10.12 2.42 -7.37
N ASN A 65 -10.99 3.02 -6.56
CA ASN A 65 -11.32 2.57 -5.22
C ASN A 65 -10.08 2.34 -4.34
N ASN A 66 -9.12 3.28 -4.41
CA ASN A 66 -7.82 3.20 -3.70
C ASN A 66 -6.94 2.02 -4.10
N LEU A 67 -7.20 1.35 -5.23
CA LEU A 67 -6.42 0.24 -5.76
C LEU A 67 -5.71 0.64 -7.04
N VAL A 68 -4.50 0.13 -7.25
CA VAL A 68 -3.79 0.26 -8.53
C VAL A 68 -4.46 -0.64 -9.57
N LYS A 69 -5.09 -0.08 -10.60
CA LYS A 69 -5.79 -0.87 -11.64
C LYS A 69 -4.97 -1.07 -12.90
N GLU A 70 -4.13 -0.10 -13.24
CA GLU A 70 -3.34 -0.15 -14.47
C GLU A 70 -2.01 0.57 -14.27
N ILE A 71 -0.97 0.10 -14.98
CA ILE A 71 0.37 0.67 -15.02
C ILE A 71 0.83 0.75 -16.48
N SER A 72 1.26 1.93 -16.93
CA SER A 72 1.65 2.21 -18.30
C SER A 72 2.92 3.07 -18.39
N PRO A 73 3.83 2.85 -19.36
CA PRO A 73 3.77 1.82 -20.40
C PRO A 73 4.10 0.41 -19.87
N ILE A 74 3.42 -0.60 -20.40
CA ILE A 74 3.61 -2.03 -20.05
C ILE A 74 4.96 -2.57 -20.56
N LYS A 75 5.58 -1.88 -21.53
CA LYS A 75 6.63 -2.39 -22.43
C LYS A 75 7.90 -2.98 -21.79
N PHE A 76 8.12 -2.84 -20.49
CA PHE A 76 9.36 -3.29 -19.85
C PHE A 76 9.17 -4.17 -18.62
N ASN A 77 7.94 -4.55 -18.27
CA ASN A 77 7.71 -5.01 -16.91
C ASN A 77 6.65 -6.09 -16.81
N LYS A 78 7.06 -7.33 -17.12
CA LYS A 78 6.29 -8.53 -16.76
C LYS A 78 6.03 -8.64 -15.25
N ASN A 79 6.69 -7.82 -14.42
CA ASN A 79 6.71 -7.99 -12.96
C ASN A 79 6.14 -6.78 -12.19
N SER A 80 5.75 -5.69 -12.86
CA SER A 80 4.96 -4.62 -12.19
C SER A 80 3.49 -4.98 -12.05
N ASP A 81 3.03 -6.02 -12.73
CA ASP A 81 1.70 -6.60 -12.56
C ASP A 81 1.43 -7.01 -11.10
N LYS A 82 2.49 -7.34 -10.35
CA LYS A 82 2.45 -7.62 -8.90
C LYS A 82 1.84 -6.48 -8.09
N LEU A 83 1.95 -5.24 -8.59
CA LEU A 83 1.39 -4.05 -7.94
C LEU A 83 -0.08 -3.80 -8.29
N ILE A 84 -0.66 -4.56 -9.23
CA ILE A 84 -2.07 -4.42 -9.62
C ILE A 84 -2.98 -4.99 -8.52
N ASN A 85 -4.07 -4.29 -8.27
CA ASN A 85 -5.03 -4.50 -7.18
C ASN A 85 -4.44 -4.38 -5.77
N ILE A 86 -3.22 -3.84 -5.62
CA ILE A 86 -2.67 -3.52 -4.31
C ILE A 86 -3.28 -2.19 -3.84
N PRO A 87 -3.77 -2.12 -2.58
CA PRO A 87 -4.27 -0.88 -2.02
C PRO A 87 -3.16 0.13 -1.78
N LEU A 88 -3.50 1.40 -1.92
CA LEU A 88 -2.61 2.51 -1.61
C LEU A 88 -2.70 2.90 -0.13
N GLU A 89 -1.55 3.14 0.47
CA GLU A 89 -1.39 3.73 1.78
C GLU A 89 -0.73 5.10 1.67
N ILE A 90 -1.05 6.04 2.57
CA ILE A 90 -0.41 7.36 2.60
C ILE A 90 0.76 7.33 3.58
N ASP A 91 1.96 7.59 3.09
CA ASP A 91 3.16 7.69 3.93
C ASP A 91 3.17 8.97 4.78
N THR A 92 4.09 9.06 5.74
CA THR A 92 4.22 10.22 6.64
C THR A 92 4.53 11.54 5.93
N LYS A 93 4.97 11.48 4.67
CA LYS A 93 5.25 12.64 3.82
C LYS A 93 4.07 12.99 2.91
N GLY A 94 2.95 12.26 3.01
CA GLY A 94 1.73 12.46 2.23
C GLY A 94 1.78 11.86 0.82
N ASN A 95 2.74 10.98 0.52
CA ASN A 95 2.77 10.25 -0.76
C ASN A 95 1.90 9.00 -0.67
N ALA A 96 1.30 8.62 -1.79
CA ALA A 96 0.64 7.31 -1.87
C ALA A 96 1.64 6.23 -2.26
N ILE A 97 1.60 5.12 -1.55
CA ILE A 97 2.48 3.97 -1.76
C ILE A 97 1.67 2.69 -1.89
N ALA A 98 2.09 1.80 -2.79
CA ALA A 98 1.68 0.41 -2.81
C ALA A 98 2.94 -0.45 -2.81
N GLU A 99 2.97 -1.49 -2.00
CA GLU A 99 4.13 -2.36 -1.86
C GLU A 99 3.70 -3.82 -1.79
N THR A 100 4.47 -4.68 -2.43
CA THR A 100 4.30 -6.14 -2.34
C THR A 100 5.65 -6.81 -2.51
N SER A 101 5.74 -8.08 -2.16
CA SER A 101 6.94 -8.88 -2.33
C SER A 101 6.61 -10.20 -2.99
N ASP A 102 7.51 -10.66 -3.86
CA ASP A 102 7.35 -11.94 -4.54
C ASP A 102 8.69 -12.64 -4.72
N PHE A 103 8.65 -13.96 -4.87
CA PHE A 103 9.80 -14.78 -5.23
C PHE A 103 9.86 -14.96 -6.74
N GLU A 104 11.02 -14.70 -7.34
CA GLU A 104 11.23 -14.92 -8.77
C GLU A 104 12.42 -15.81 -9.02
N GLN A 105 12.23 -16.76 -9.93
CA GLN A 105 13.25 -17.71 -10.37
C GLN A 105 13.09 -17.91 -11.88
N ASP A 106 14.21 -17.91 -12.60
CA ASP A 106 14.24 -18.31 -14.00
C ASP A 106 14.06 -19.83 -14.10
N ILE A 107 12.84 -20.25 -14.42
CA ILE A 107 12.47 -21.68 -14.58
C ILE A 107 13.24 -22.39 -15.70
N TYR A 108 13.87 -21.65 -16.61
CA TYR A 108 14.69 -22.24 -17.69
C TYR A 108 16.16 -22.40 -17.28
N ASN A 109 16.61 -21.69 -16.23
CA ASN A 109 17.94 -21.84 -15.67
C ASN A 109 17.90 -22.68 -14.39
N LYS A 110 18.26 -23.97 -14.52
CA LYS A 110 18.29 -24.91 -13.38
C LYS A 110 19.24 -24.52 -12.24
N ASN A 111 20.18 -23.61 -12.49
CA ASN A 111 21.12 -23.11 -11.49
C ASN A 111 20.66 -21.80 -10.84
N ASP A 112 19.55 -21.21 -11.29
CA ASP A 112 19.00 -20.04 -10.62
C ASP A 112 18.34 -20.48 -9.32
N ALA A 113 18.89 -20.02 -8.19
CA ALA A 113 18.31 -20.27 -6.88
C ALA A 113 17.04 -19.41 -6.63
N GLY A 114 16.79 -18.43 -7.50
CA GLY A 114 15.74 -17.44 -7.34
C GLY A 114 16.03 -16.44 -6.23
N TRP A 115 15.25 -15.36 -6.24
CA TRP A 115 15.42 -14.23 -5.33
C TRP A 115 14.07 -13.67 -4.90
N HIS A 116 13.98 -13.24 -3.65
CA HIS A 116 12.87 -12.43 -3.19
C HIS A 116 13.07 -10.99 -3.61
N TYR A 117 12.03 -10.38 -4.18
CA TYR A 117 12.02 -8.98 -4.57
C TYR A 117 10.89 -8.24 -3.89
N THR A 118 11.14 -6.99 -3.52
CA THR A 118 10.13 -6.02 -3.11
C THR A 118 9.82 -5.10 -4.28
N TYR A 119 8.53 -5.02 -4.62
CA TYR A 119 7.95 -4.13 -5.61
C TYR A 119 7.31 -2.96 -4.89
N LYS A 120 7.65 -1.74 -5.29
CA LYS A 120 7.08 -0.54 -4.69
C LYS A 120 6.63 0.43 -5.76
N LEU A 121 5.43 0.94 -5.62
CA LEU A 121 4.87 2.06 -6.38
C LEU A 121 4.77 3.27 -5.46
N LYS A 122 5.11 4.45 -5.99
CA LYS A 122 4.99 5.72 -5.28
C LYS A 122 4.40 6.81 -6.16
N ILE A 123 3.28 7.38 -5.73
CA ILE A 123 2.72 8.63 -6.28
C ILE A 123 3.09 9.75 -5.31
N LYS A 124 3.79 10.76 -5.79
CA LYS A 124 4.18 11.89 -4.94
C LYS A 124 2.97 12.72 -4.53
N LYS A 125 3.01 13.30 -3.34
CA LYS A 125 1.95 14.17 -2.81
C LYS A 125 1.50 15.24 -3.81
N GLU A 126 2.45 15.85 -4.53
CA GLU A 126 2.17 16.93 -5.49
C GLU A 126 1.38 16.44 -6.71
N GLU A 127 1.46 15.15 -7.06
CA GLU A 127 0.64 14.55 -8.12
C GLU A 127 -0.78 14.21 -7.62
N LEU A 128 -0.96 13.98 -6.32
CA LEU A 128 -2.27 13.66 -5.74
C LEU A 128 -3.21 14.86 -5.63
N THR A 129 -2.66 16.08 -5.69
CA THR A 129 -3.41 17.34 -5.49
C THR A 129 -3.65 18.13 -6.77
N LYS A 130 -3.17 17.63 -7.93
CA LYS A 130 -3.46 18.23 -9.25
C LYS A 130 -4.89 17.92 -9.68
#